data_AF-A0A3E2N9C1-F1
#
_entry.id   AF-A0A3E2N9C1-F1
#
_cell.length_a   1.000
_cell.length_b   1.000
_cell.length_c   1.000
_cell.angle_alpha   90.00
_cell.angle_beta   90.00
_cell.angle_gamma   90.00
#
_symmetry.space_group_name_H-M   'P 1'
#
loop_
_entity.id
_entity.type
_entity.pdbx_description
1 polymer ?
#
loop_
_entity_poly.entity_id
_entity_poly.type
_entity_poly.pdbx_seq_one_letter_code
_entity_poly.pdbx_strand_id
1 'polypeptide(L)'
;MQKNMKLTMKQQCLVESNLSIVHWVIVKNIHVNCTILGMSYEDLYQEGCIWLCKAASSYDPSLSLFPTYAKKVIRNGLISYCRRRCDKEKHFVYLDVGDNGELLQGAIERSTMDGSAFDISFLETLDLLDSRKAAYHGVARLGIEALALKIRGYSITEIAALYDVPPSHVGAWISRSAQKLRNDPAFLAGLY
;
A
#
# COMPACT_ATOMS: atom_id res chain seq x y z
N MET A 1 10.95 19.08 8.39
CA MET A 1 12.18 19.67 7.82
C MET A 1 12.89 18.62 6.98
N GLN A 2 12.93 18.77 5.65
CA GLN A 2 13.84 17.97 4.82
C GLN A 2 15.26 18.50 5.04
N LYS A 3 16.14 17.68 5.61
CA LYS A 3 17.59 17.95 5.59
C LYS A 3 18.01 18.03 4.13
N ASN A 4 18.70 19.10 3.73
CA ASN A 4 19.37 19.17 2.44
C ASN A 4 20.41 18.05 2.36
N MET A 5 20.02 16.93 1.76
CA MET A 5 20.84 15.74 1.63
C MET A 5 21.68 15.88 0.35
N LYS A 6 22.95 16.21 0.52
CA LYS A 6 23.91 16.25 -0.59
C LYS A 6 24.55 14.87 -0.73
N LEU A 7 24.32 14.19 -1.85
CA LEU A 7 24.96 12.92 -2.15
C LEU A 7 26.42 13.11 -2.55
N THR A 8 27.27 12.16 -2.17
CA THR A 8 28.64 12.04 -2.69
C THR A 8 28.62 11.57 -4.15
N MET A 9 29.70 11.81 -4.91
CA MET A 9 29.81 11.35 -6.30
C MET A 9 29.56 9.83 -6.45
N LYS A 10 30.07 9.02 -5.52
CA LYS A 10 29.84 7.56 -5.52
C LYS A 10 28.36 7.22 -5.35
N GLN A 11 27.65 7.94 -4.49
CA GLN A 11 26.21 7.75 -4.28
C GLN A 11 25.39 8.24 -5.47
N GLN A 12 25.81 9.31 -6.14
CA GLN A 12 25.18 9.79 -7.37
C GLN A 12 25.28 8.74 -8.49
N CYS A 13 26.48 8.22 -8.77
CA CYS A 13 26.63 7.14 -9.74
C CYS A 13 25.82 5.89 -9.39
N LEU A 14 25.72 5.57 -8.09
CA LEU A 14 24.93 4.44 -7.61
C LEU A 14 23.42 4.65 -7.87
N VAL A 15 22.91 5.88 -7.69
CA VAL A 15 21.53 6.24 -8.00
C VAL A 15 21.27 6.17 -9.51
N GLU A 16 22.13 6.82 -10.32
CA GLU A 16 21.99 6.89 -11.78
C GLU A 16 21.96 5.49 -12.41
N SER A 17 22.81 4.58 -11.93
CA SER A 17 22.87 3.19 -12.40
C SER A 17 21.63 2.36 -12.05
N ASN A 18 20.76 2.84 -11.14
CA ASN A 18 19.66 2.08 -10.57
C ASN A 18 18.28 2.79 -10.71
N LEU A 19 18.19 3.81 -11.57
CA LEU A 19 16.93 4.55 -11.80
C LEU A 19 15.76 3.65 -12.23
N SER A 20 16.04 2.61 -13.01
CA SER A 20 15.03 1.64 -13.47
C SER A 20 14.30 0.93 -12.34
N ILE A 21 14.90 0.81 -11.14
CA ILE A 21 14.26 0.21 -9.97
C ILE A 21 13.01 1.00 -9.59
N VAL A 22 13.03 2.32 -9.71
CA VAL A 22 11.90 3.18 -9.35
C VAL A 22 10.68 2.84 -10.21
N HIS A 23 10.87 2.75 -11.53
CA HIS A 23 9.82 2.36 -12.47
C HIS A 23 9.22 0.99 -12.08
N TRP A 24 10.06 -0.02 -11.89
CA TRP A 24 9.59 -1.37 -11.56
C TRP A 24 8.92 -1.45 -10.19
N VAL A 25 9.33 -0.64 -9.22
CA VAL A 25 8.65 -0.55 -7.92
C VAL A 25 7.26 0.04 -8.09
N ILE A 26 7.11 1.11 -8.85
CA ILE A 26 5.80 1.73 -9.11
C ILE A 26 4.90 0.72 -9.81
N VAL A 27 5.31 0.18 -10.96
CA VAL A 27 4.50 -0.75 -11.76
C VAL A 27 4.06 -1.99 -10.97
N LYS A 28 4.90 -2.52 -10.07
CA LYS A 28 4.60 -3.76 -9.33
C LYS A 28 3.87 -3.56 -8.00
N ASN A 29 3.96 -2.38 -7.38
CA ASN A 29 3.54 -2.21 -5.98
C ASN A 29 2.60 -1.02 -5.77
N ILE A 30 2.45 -0.13 -6.76
CA ILE A 30 1.70 1.12 -6.62
C ILE A 30 0.68 1.22 -7.75
N HIS A 31 -0.59 1.44 -7.41
CA HIS A 31 -1.60 1.82 -8.39
C HIS A 31 -1.56 3.33 -8.61
N VAL A 32 -1.26 3.75 -9.84
CA VAL A 32 -1.21 5.17 -10.23
C VAL A 32 -2.64 5.70 -10.32
N ASN A 33 -2.96 6.75 -9.56
CA ASN A 33 -4.25 7.40 -9.63
C ASN A 33 -4.08 8.87 -10.06
N CYS A 34 -4.40 9.16 -11.32
CA CYS A 34 -4.28 10.49 -11.89
C CYS A 34 -5.39 11.47 -11.46
N THR A 35 -6.44 11.01 -10.77
CA THR A 35 -7.53 11.89 -10.28
C THR A 35 -7.15 12.60 -8.98
N ILE A 36 -6.10 12.15 -8.29
CA ILE A 36 -5.57 12.78 -7.09
C ILE A 36 -4.36 13.64 -7.47
N LEU A 37 -4.34 14.90 -7.03
CA LEU A 37 -3.23 15.79 -7.31
C LEU A 37 -1.93 15.25 -6.68
N GLY A 38 -0.88 15.12 -7.49
CA GLY A 38 0.42 14.63 -7.05
C GLY A 38 0.53 13.10 -6.99
N MET A 39 -0.38 12.36 -7.64
CA MET A 39 -0.38 10.90 -7.72
C MET A 39 -0.25 10.38 -9.17
N SER A 40 0.12 11.26 -10.11
CA SER A 40 0.46 10.83 -11.46
C SER A 40 1.72 9.95 -11.45
N TYR A 41 1.94 9.23 -12.55
CA TYR A 41 3.13 8.41 -12.69
C TYR A 41 4.41 9.25 -12.53
N GLU A 42 4.44 10.46 -13.11
CA GLU A 42 5.60 11.36 -13.03
C GLU A 42 5.85 11.85 -11.61
N ASP A 43 4.79 12.13 -10.84
CA ASP A 43 4.91 12.54 -9.44
C ASP A 43 5.48 11.40 -8.58
N LEU A 44 4.94 10.19 -8.77
CA LEU A 44 5.40 8.99 -8.08
C LEU A 44 6.83 8.63 -8.49
N TYR A 45 7.20 8.83 -9.75
CA TYR A 45 8.56 8.61 -10.22
C TYR A 45 9.55 9.59 -9.57
N GLN A 46 9.20 10.88 -9.52
CA GLN A 46 10.01 11.89 -8.84
C GLN A 46 10.16 11.60 -7.34
N GLU A 47 9.06 11.31 -6.64
CA GLU A 47 9.12 10.94 -5.22
C GLU A 47 9.94 9.65 -5.01
N GLY A 48 9.81 8.68 -5.91
CA GLY A 48 10.56 7.44 -5.89
C GLY A 48 12.07 7.67 -6.06
N CYS A 49 12.47 8.58 -6.94
CA CYS A 49 13.85 9.03 -7.10
C CYS A 49 14.39 9.69 -5.81
N ILE A 50 13.58 10.47 -5.09
CA ILE A 50 13.96 11.03 -3.78
C ILE A 50 14.26 9.91 -2.78
N TRP A 51 13.43 8.86 -2.75
CA TRP A 51 13.66 7.70 -1.89
C TRP A 51 14.87 6.86 -2.33
N LEU A 52 15.14 6.74 -3.62
CA LEU A 52 16.35 6.11 -4.13
C LEU A 52 17.61 6.87 -3.68
N CYS A 53 17.59 8.21 -3.71
CA CYS A 53 18.66 9.04 -3.15
C CYS A 53 18.85 8.80 -1.64
N LYS A 54 17.75 8.68 -0.88
CA LYS A 54 17.82 8.37 0.57
C LYS A 54 18.39 6.97 0.82
N ALA A 55 18.04 6.01 -0.03
CA ALA A 55 18.60 4.66 0.02
C ALA A 55 20.12 4.72 -0.21
N ALA A 56 20.59 5.44 -1.23
CA ALA A 56 22.03 5.59 -1.48
C ALA A 56 22.76 6.30 -0.33
N SER A 57 22.11 7.27 0.32
CA SER A 57 22.68 7.96 1.48
C SER A 57 22.83 7.09 2.73
N SER A 58 22.00 6.06 2.88
CA SER A 58 21.94 5.19 4.07
C SER A 58 22.43 3.77 3.78
N TYR A 59 22.97 3.52 2.59
CA TYR A 59 23.35 2.20 2.15
C TYR A 59 24.60 1.70 2.86
N ASP A 60 24.50 0.47 3.39
CA ASP A 60 25.61 -0.28 3.95
C ASP A 60 25.87 -1.53 3.09
N PRO A 61 27.03 -1.60 2.40
CA PRO A 61 27.42 -2.75 1.58
C PRO A 61 27.58 -4.07 2.34
N SER A 62 27.76 -4.03 3.67
CA SER A 62 27.96 -5.24 4.47
C SER A 62 26.66 -6.03 4.71
N LEU A 63 25.51 -5.39 4.59
CA LEU A 63 24.21 -5.98 4.93
C LEU A 63 23.48 -6.60 3.74
N SER A 64 23.60 -6.00 2.54
CA SER A 64 22.87 -6.46 1.36
C SER A 64 23.38 -5.80 0.07
N LEU A 65 22.96 -6.33 -1.08
CA LEU A 65 23.13 -5.66 -2.37
C LEU A 65 22.22 -4.42 -2.45
N PHE A 66 22.75 -3.33 -3.02
CA PHE A 66 22.04 -2.07 -3.14
C PHE A 66 20.64 -2.18 -3.78
N PRO A 67 20.43 -2.87 -4.92
CA PRO A 67 19.10 -2.96 -5.53
C PRO A 67 18.05 -3.59 -4.60
N THR A 68 18.45 -4.59 -3.82
CA THR A 68 17.57 -5.28 -2.86
C THR A 68 17.13 -4.33 -1.75
N TYR A 69 18.08 -3.59 -1.18
CA TYR A 69 17.80 -2.59 -0.16
C TYR A 69 16.96 -1.43 -0.72
N ALA A 70 17.38 -0.85 -1.85
CA ALA A 70 16.73 0.28 -2.49
C ALA A 70 15.27 -0.01 -2.83
N LYS A 71 14.98 -1.20 -3.36
CA LYS A 71 13.60 -1.63 -3.66
C LYS A 71 12.68 -1.52 -2.44
N LYS A 72 13.15 -1.95 -1.26
CA LYS A 72 12.39 -1.89 -0.01
C LYS A 72 12.18 -0.46 0.46
N VAL A 73 13.23 0.36 0.43
CA VAL A 73 13.18 1.77 0.84
C VAL A 73 12.24 2.57 -0.06
N ILE A 74 12.33 2.40 -1.39
CA ILE A 74 11.48 3.09 -2.35
C ILE A 74 10.02 2.68 -2.18
N ARG A 75 9.73 1.37 -2.07
CA ARG A 75 8.37 0.86 -1.85
C ARG A 75 7.75 1.54 -0.63
N ASN A 76 8.38 1.40 0.54
CA ASN A 76 7.86 1.94 1.80
C ASN A 76 7.72 3.48 1.76
N GLY A 77 8.65 4.14 1.09
CA GLY A 77 8.63 5.58 0.88
C GLY A 77 7.45 6.06 0.06
N LEU A 78 7.18 5.41 -1.07
CA LEU A 78 6.05 5.71 -1.95
C LEU A 78 4.71 5.42 -1.27
N ILE A 79 4.58 4.29 -0.58
CA ILE A 79 3.37 3.98 0.21
C ILE A 79 3.08 5.09 1.22
N SER A 80 4.10 5.51 1.97
CA SER A 80 3.98 6.58 2.95
C SER A 80 3.60 7.91 2.31
N TYR A 81 4.09 8.18 1.09
CA TYR A 81 3.72 9.35 0.32
C TYR A 81 2.26 9.31 -0.13
N CYS A 82 1.81 8.19 -0.70
CA CYS A 82 0.43 7.99 -1.13
C CYS A 82 -0.54 8.16 0.03
N ARG A 83 -0.27 7.52 1.18
CA ARG A 83 -1.10 7.66 2.40
C ARG A 83 -1.24 9.12 2.83
N ARG A 84 -0.13 9.87 2.89
CA ARG A 84 -0.16 11.31 3.24
C ARG A 84 -0.92 12.16 2.22
N ARG A 85 -0.86 11.82 0.94
CA ARG A 85 -1.61 12.52 -0.13
C ARG A 85 -3.11 12.25 0.01
N CYS A 86 -3.51 10.99 0.18
CA CYS A 86 -4.89 10.60 0.40
C CYS A 86 -5.48 11.20 1.69
N ASP A 87 -4.70 11.31 2.77
CA ASP A 87 -5.17 11.95 4.01
C ASP A 87 -5.35 13.45 3.85
N LYS A 88 -4.53 14.12 3.03
CA LYS A 88 -4.69 15.55 2.74
C LYS A 88 -5.92 15.81 1.86
N GLU A 89 -6.18 14.97 0.86
CA GLU A 89 -7.38 15.01 0.00
C GLU A 89 -8.69 15.01 0.81
N LYS A 90 -8.77 14.25 1.92
CA LYS A 90 -9.96 14.23 2.80
C LYS A 90 -10.35 15.60 3.35
N HIS A 91 -9.44 16.57 3.33
CA HIS A 91 -9.66 17.92 3.83
C HIS A 91 -9.84 18.97 2.72
N PHE A 92 -9.80 18.58 1.45
CA PHE A 92 -10.06 19.49 0.33
C PHE A 92 -11.53 19.40 -0.12
N VAL A 93 -12.14 20.56 -0.34
CA VAL A 93 -13.45 20.68 -1.00
C VAL A 93 -13.17 21.04 -2.46
N TYR A 94 -13.57 20.16 -3.38
CA TYR A 94 -13.52 20.47 -4.80
C TYR A 94 -14.63 21.47 -5.12
N LEU A 95 -14.26 22.59 -5.72
CA LEU A 95 -15.19 23.61 -6.18
C LEU A 95 -15.26 23.53 -7.70
N ASP A 96 -16.48 23.52 -8.24
CA ASP A 96 -16.75 23.60 -9.66
C ASP A 96 -17.34 24.97 -10.01
N VAL A 97 -17.14 25.43 -11.23
CA VAL A 97 -17.68 26.71 -11.70
C VAL A 97 -19.02 26.43 -12.36
N GLY A 98 -20.11 26.83 -11.72
CA GLY A 98 -21.45 26.73 -12.29
C GLY A 98 -21.61 27.61 -13.52
N ASP A 99 -22.66 27.35 -14.31
CA ASP A 99 -22.92 28.02 -15.59
C ASP A 99 -23.03 29.55 -15.48
N ASN A 100 -23.34 30.07 -14.28
CA ASN A 100 -23.44 31.50 -14.00
C ASN A 100 -22.16 32.10 -13.38
N GLY A 101 -21.06 31.34 -13.33
CA GLY A 101 -19.79 31.75 -12.72
C GLY A 101 -19.73 31.63 -11.20
N GLU A 102 -20.74 31.02 -10.57
CA GLU A 102 -20.71 30.71 -9.13
C GLU A 102 -19.79 29.53 -8.82
N LEU A 103 -19.06 29.61 -7.69
CA LEU A 103 -18.30 28.47 -7.18
C LEU A 103 -19.25 27.55 -6.42
N LEU A 104 -19.66 26.47 -7.08
CA LEU A 104 -20.45 25.41 -6.47
C LEU A 104 -19.50 24.40 -5.82
N GLN A 105 -19.94 23.77 -4.73
CA GLN A 105 -19.26 22.55 -4.30
C GLN A 105 -19.46 21.52 -5.40
N GLY A 106 -18.40 21.24 -6.15
CA GLY A 106 -18.45 20.33 -7.28
C GLY A 106 -18.95 18.99 -6.77
N ALA A 107 -20.09 18.55 -7.26
CA ALA A 107 -20.47 17.17 -7.15
C ALA A 107 -19.49 16.40 -8.04
N ILE A 108 -18.37 15.98 -7.47
CA ILE A 108 -17.76 14.76 -7.94
C ILE A 108 -18.91 13.76 -7.83
N GLU A 109 -19.50 13.35 -8.96
CA GLU A 109 -20.07 12.03 -9.05
C GLU A 109 -19.00 11.17 -8.40
N ARG A 110 -19.24 10.75 -7.16
CA ARG A 110 -18.46 9.72 -6.49
C ARG A 110 -18.74 8.47 -7.31
N SER A 111 -18.20 8.42 -8.53
CA SER A 111 -18.07 7.25 -9.36
C SER A 111 -17.12 6.38 -8.58
N THR A 112 -17.69 5.64 -7.62
CA THR A 112 -17.01 4.57 -6.89
C THR A 112 -15.60 4.97 -6.42
N MET A 113 -15.49 6.10 -5.70
CA MET A 113 -14.23 6.58 -5.11
C MET A 113 -13.80 5.78 -3.88
N ASP A 114 -13.89 4.45 -3.96
CA ASP A 114 -13.49 3.51 -2.91
C ASP A 114 -12.27 2.65 -3.32
N GLY A 115 -11.57 3.01 -4.40
CA GLY A 115 -10.50 2.17 -4.98
C GLY A 115 -9.08 2.47 -4.51
N SER A 116 -8.54 3.68 -4.60
CA SER A 116 -7.06 3.82 -4.67
C SER A 116 -6.29 3.77 -3.33
N ALA A 117 -6.82 4.35 -2.25
CA ALA A 117 -6.24 4.21 -0.92
C ALA A 117 -6.56 2.83 -0.31
N PHE A 118 -7.72 2.28 -0.66
CA PHE A 118 -8.13 0.93 -0.32
C PHE A 118 -7.27 -0.10 -1.05
N ASP A 119 -6.92 0.05 -2.33
CA ASP A 119 -6.20 -0.95 -3.14
C ASP A 119 -4.73 -1.13 -2.76
N ILE A 120 -4.03 -0.03 -2.43
CA ILE A 120 -2.65 -0.12 -1.90
C ILE A 120 -2.67 -0.74 -0.50
N SER A 121 -3.62 -0.30 0.35
CA SER A 121 -3.85 -0.92 1.65
C SER A 121 -4.29 -2.38 1.52
N PHE A 122 -5.00 -2.74 0.46
CA PHE A 122 -5.56 -4.06 0.18
C PHE A 122 -4.47 -5.04 -0.22
N LEU A 123 -3.60 -4.67 -1.16
CA LEU A 123 -2.49 -5.53 -1.58
C LEU A 123 -1.51 -5.77 -0.44
N GLU A 124 -1.22 -4.73 0.36
CA GLU A 124 -0.38 -4.85 1.56
C GLU A 124 -1.02 -5.70 2.66
N THR A 125 -2.33 -5.55 2.88
CA THR A 125 -3.05 -6.35 3.88
C THR A 125 -3.07 -7.82 3.44
N LEU A 126 -3.25 -8.09 2.14
CA LEU A 126 -3.19 -9.44 1.59
C LEU A 126 -1.79 -10.04 1.71
N ASP A 127 -0.74 -9.31 1.32
CA ASP A 127 0.66 -9.74 1.47
C ASP A 127 1.00 -10.03 2.95
N LEU A 128 0.55 -9.17 3.88
CA LEU A 128 0.78 -9.33 5.31
C LEU A 128 0.05 -10.57 5.85
N LEU A 129 -1.22 -10.77 5.49
CA LEU A 129 -1.99 -11.94 5.88
C LEU A 129 -1.36 -13.23 5.34
N ASP A 130 -0.95 -13.25 4.07
CA ASP A 130 -0.31 -14.40 3.45
C ASP A 130 1.07 -14.71 4.07
N SER A 131 1.86 -13.69 4.41
CA SER A 131 3.15 -13.88 5.09
C SER A 131 3.02 -14.55 6.47
N ARG A 132 1.92 -14.27 7.18
CA ARG A 132 1.65 -14.81 8.51
C ARG A 132 0.87 -16.12 8.47
N LYS A 133 0.14 -16.40 7.40
CA LYS A 133 -0.69 -17.59 7.20
C LYS A 133 0.02 -18.91 7.56
N ALA A 134 1.30 -19.05 7.22
CA ALA A 134 2.09 -20.25 7.49
C ALA A 134 2.29 -20.53 8.99
N ALA A 135 2.23 -19.50 9.85
CA ALA A 135 2.35 -19.62 11.30
C ALA A 135 1.06 -20.08 11.99
N TYR A 136 -0.04 -20.23 11.24
CA TYR A 136 -1.34 -20.65 11.76
C TYR A 136 -1.76 -22.01 11.20
N HIS A 137 -2.53 -22.75 11.98
CA HIS A 137 -3.05 -24.08 11.64
C HIS A 137 -4.54 -24.22 11.95
N GLY A 138 -5.17 -25.20 11.30
CA GLY A 138 -6.60 -25.52 11.46
C GLY A 138 -7.50 -24.31 11.16
N VAL A 139 -8.56 -24.17 11.96
CA VAL A 139 -9.58 -23.12 11.79
C VAL A 139 -9.04 -21.68 11.83
N ALA A 140 -7.89 -21.46 12.48
CA ALA A 140 -7.25 -20.14 12.49
C ALA A 140 -6.62 -19.79 11.12
N ARG A 141 -6.04 -20.78 10.43
CA ARG A 141 -5.51 -20.61 9.08
C ARG A 141 -6.63 -20.39 8.08
N LEU A 142 -7.68 -21.21 8.15
CA LEU A 142 -8.89 -21.04 7.34
C LEU A 142 -9.53 -19.67 7.57
N GLY A 143 -9.51 -19.16 8.80
CA GLY A 143 -9.97 -17.82 9.11
C GLY A 143 -9.12 -16.69 8.50
N ILE A 144 -7.81 -16.90 8.32
CA ILE A 144 -6.94 -15.94 7.61
C ILE A 144 -7.22 -15.99 6.10
N GLU A 145 -7.41 -17.18 5.54
CA GLU A 145 -7.80 -17.37 4.13
C GLU A 145 -9.18 -16.74 3.86
N ALA A 146 -10.14 -16.95 4.75
CA ALA A 146 -11.47 -16.33 4.65
C ALA A 146 -11.41 -14.80 4.79
N LEU A 147 -10.54 -14.26 5.66
CA LEU A 147 -10.28 -12.82 5.74
C LEU A 147 -9.72 -12.28 4.42
N ALA A 148 -8.76 -12.97 3.81
CA ALA A 148 -8.20 -12.59 2.51
C ALA A 148 -9.26 -12.63 1.39
N LEU A 149 -10.12 -13.66 1.36
CA LEU A 149 -11.23 -13.74 0.39
C LEU A 149 -12.26 -12.62 0.61
N LYS A 150 -12.58 -12.31 1.87
CA LYS A 150 -13.49 -11.22 2.21
C LYS A 150 -12.93 -9.86 1.81
N ILE A 151 -11.61 -9.66 1.98
CA ILE A 151 -10.92 -8.47 1.47
C ILE A 151 -11.09 -8.40 -0.05
N ARG A 152 -10.89 -9.51 -0.77
CA ARG A 152 -11.11 -9.64 -2.24
C ARG A 152 -12.57 -9.52 -2.71
N GLY A 153 -13.51 -9.18 -1.83
CA GLY A 153 -14.91 -8.92 -2.18
C GLY A 153 -15.84 -10.13 -2.12
N TYR A 154 -15.37 -11.30 -1.69
CA TYR A 154 -16.24 -12.47 -1.52
C TYR A 154 -17.15 -12.31 -0.31
N SER A 155 -18.43 -12.63 -0.48
CA SER A 155 -19.39 -12.75 0.61
C SER A 155 -19.13 -13.98 1.48
N ILE A 156 -19.63 -13.96 2.72
CA ILE A 156 -19.51 -15.10 3.65
C ILE A 156 -20.17 -16.36 3.05
N THR A 157 -21.27 -16.19 2.31
CA THR A 157 -22.00 -17.26 1.63
C THR A 157 -21.19 -17.88 0.48
N GLU A 158 -20.50 -17.07 -0.32
CA GLU A 158 -19.63 -17.58 -1.39
C GLU A 158 -18.40 -18.29 -0.82
N ILE A 159 -17.80 -17.76 0.25
CA ILE A 159 -16.70 -18.42 0.95
C ILE A 159 -17.19 -19.75 1.53
N ALA A 160 -18.37 -19.79 2.14
CA ALA A 160 -18.93 -21.00 2.71
C ALA A 160 -19.13 -22.10 1.65
N ALA A 161 -19.62 -21.72 0.47
CA ALA A 161 -19.77 -22.62 -0.68
C ALA A 161 -18.42 -23.14 -1.20
N LEU A 162 -17.37 -22.29 -1.24
CA LEU A 162 -16.02 -22.70 -1.68
C LEU A 162 -15.39 -23.78 -0.78
N TYR A 163 -15.71 -23.77 0.52
CA TYR A 163 -15.16 -24.70 1.50
C TYR A 163 -16.14 -25.83 1.89
N ASP A 164 -17.31 -25.89 1.25
CA ASP A 164 -18.39 -26.85 1.53
C ASP A 164 -18.79 -26.89 3.02
N VAL A 165 -19.00 -25.70 3.61
CA VAL A 165 -19.38 -25.54 5.02
C VAL A 165 -20.56 -24.57 5.18
N PRO A 166 -21.26 -24.58 6.34
CA PRO A 166 -22.26 -23.56 6.64
C PRO A 166 -21.66 -22.15 6.81
N PRO A 167 -22.34 -21.06 6.39
CA PRO A 167 -21.87 -19.69 6.57
C PRO A 167 -21.49 -19.29 8.00
N SER A 168 -22.12 -19.92 9.00
CA SER A 168 -21.80 -19.73 10.42
C SER A 168 -20.36 -20.14 10.77
N HIS A 169 -19.81 -21.15 10.08
CA HIS A 169 -18.45 -21.64 10.32
C HIS A 169 -17.41 -20.63 9.85
N VAL A 170 -17.63 -20.02 8.68
CA VAL A 170 -16.76 -18.97 8.13
C VAL A 170 -16.69 -17.76 9.08
N GLY A 171 -17.83 -17.33 9.62
CA GLY A 171 -17.88 -16.26 10.64
C GLY A 171 -17.07 -16.60 11.90
N ALA A 172 -17.20 -17.84 12.38
CA ALA A 172 -16.44 -18.31 13.53
C ALA A 172 -14.93 -18.38 13.26
N TRP A 173 -14.52 -18.85 12.06
CA TRP A 173 -13.11 -18.89 11.65
C TRP A 173 -12.50 -17.50 11.60
N ILE A 174 -13.20 -16.54 10.99
CA ILE A 174 -12.76 -15.14 10.91
C ILE A 174 -12.62 -14.52 12.31
N SER A 175 -13.57 -14.76 13.21
CA SER A 175 -13.50 -14.24 14.58
C SER A 175 -12.31 -14.82 15.34
N ARG A 176 -12.09 -16.14 15.23
CA ARG A 176 -10.97 -16.85 15.85
C ARG A 176 -9.62 -16.40 15.30
N SER A 177 -9.48 -16.21 13.99
CA SER A 177 -8.24 -15.73 13.37
C SER A 177 -7.95 -14.28 13.74
N ALA A 178 -8.95 -13.40 13.70
CA ALA A 178 -8.81 -12.00 14.08
C ALA A 178 -8.36 -11.84 15.55
N GLN A 179 -8.91 -12.64 16.47
CA GLN A 179 -8.47 -12.65 17.86
C GLN A 179 -6.99 -13.03 17.99
N LYS A 180 -6.52 -14.02 17.23
CA LYS A 180 -5.12 -14.44 17.28
C LYS A 180 -4.18 -13.41 16.64
N LEU A 181 -4.55 -12.84 15.50
CA LEU A 181 -3.77 -11.80 14.82
C LEU A 181 -3.57 -10.56 15.71
N ARG A 182 -4.61 -10.15 16.46
CA ARG A 182 -4.50 -9.04 17.43
C ARG A 182 -3.50 -9.29 18.55
N ASN A 183 -3.21 -10.56 18.86
CA ASN A 183 -2.27 -10.95 19.90
C ASN A 183 -0.91 -11.41 19.34
N ASP A 184 -0.69 -11.29 18.03
CA ASP A 184 0.54 -11.70 17.36
C ASP A 184 1.49 -10.51 17.20
N PRO A 185 2.59 -10.42 17.98
CA PRO A 185 3.50 -9.29 17.93
C PRO A 185 4.15 -9.12 16.56
N ALA A 186 4.38 -10.20 15.82
CA ALA A 186 5.01 -10.15 14.51
C ALA A 186 4.01 -9.73 13.42
N PHE A 187 2.72 -10.00 13.59
CA PHE A 187 1.68 -9.40 12.75
C PHE A 187 1.55 -7.89 13.02
N LEU A 188 1.51 -7.50 14.30
CA LEU A 188 1.42 -6.09 14.68
C LEU A 188 2.64 -5.27 14.24
N ALA A 189 3.84 -5.85 14.32
CA ALA A 189 5.07 -5.22 13.82
C ALA A 189 5.06 -5.00 12.30
N GLY A 190 4.24 -5.76 11.55
CA GLY A 190 4.06 -5.55 10.11
C GLY A 190 3.09 -4.42 9.75
N LEU A 191 2.43 -3.81 10.75
CA LEU A 191 1.51 -2.68 10.56
C LEU A 191 2.21 -1.30 10.70
N TYR A 192 3.45 -1.27 11.20
CA TYR A 192 4.25 -0.06 11.48
C TYR A 192 5.50 0.00 10.61
#